data_AF-A0A7V8YEI6-F1
#
_entry.id   AF-A0A7V8YEI6-F1
#
_cell.length_a   1.000
_cell.length_b   1.000
_cell.length_c   1.000
_cell.angle_alpha   90.00
_cell.angle_beta   90.00
_cell.angle_gamma   90.00
#
_symmetry.space_group_name_H-M   'P 1'
#
loop_
_entity.id
_entity.type
_entity.pdbx_description
1 polymer ?
#
loop_
_entity_poly.entity_id
_entity_poly.type
_entity_poly.pdbx_seq_one_letter_code
_entity_poly.pdbx_strand_id
1 'polypeptide(L)'
;MEGTPLGRYVARLEDVILARWKTVDLPISDRARGVAGRVGVRYRVSPDGRTSGVELSASSGYALLDTLALRAIPERVPPFPAEMGRMAPLWHDVSLRYDNPYVATGL
;
A
#
# COMPACT_ATOMS: atom_id res chain seq x y z
N MET A 1 -6.25 -12.16 -14.25
CA MET A 1 -6.52 -12.79 -12.94
C MET A 1 -7.79 -12.26 -12.26
N GLU A 2 -8.44 -11.21 -12.77
CA GLU A 2 -9.58 -10.52 -12.10
C GLU A 2 -10.81 -11.39 -11.80
N GLY A 3 -11.00 -12.53 -12.48
CA GLY A 3 -12.15 -13.42 -12.26
C GLY A 3 -11.99 -14.45 -11.12
N THR A 4 -10.80 -14.60 -10.54
CA THR A 4 -10.54 -15.66 -9.54
C THR A 4 -10.79 -15.18 -8.10
N PRO A 5 -11.07 -16.08 -7.14
CA PRO A 5 -11.16 -15.72 -5.72
C PRO A 5 -9.92 -14.97 -5.21
N LEU A 6 -8.73 -15.39 -5.64
CA LEU A 6 -7.47 -14.73 -5.30
C LEU A 6 -7.39 -13.32 -5.90
N GLY A 7 -7.74 -13.15 -7.18
CA GLY A 7 -7.71 -11.84 -7.84
C GLY A 7 -8.65 -10.84 -7.16
N ARG A 8 -9.88 -11.26 -6.82
CA ARG A 8 -10.83 -10.43 -6.06
C ARG A 8 -10.31 -10.08 -4.67
N TYR A 9 -9.68 -11.03 -4.00
CA TYR A 9 -9.08 -10.78 -2.69
C TYR A 9 -7.93 -9.78 -2.75
N VAL A 10 -7.04 -9.91 -3.74
CA VAL A 10 -5.95 -8.95 -3.97
C VAL A 10 -6.49 -7.55 -4.24
N ALA A 11 -7.49 -7.40 -5.12
CA ALA A 11 -8.12 -6.11 -5.38
C ALA A 11 -8.70 -5.49 -4.09
N ARG A 12 -9.33 -6.31 -3.24
CA ARG A 12 -9.84 -5.86 -1.93
C ARG A 12 -8.73 -5.40 -0.98
N LEU A 13 -7.57 -6.07 -0.99
CA LEU A 13 -6.42 -5.64 -0.19
C LEU A 13 -5.89 -4.29 -0.68
N GLU A 14 -5.76 -4.12 -1.99
CA GLU A 14 -5.36 -2.86 -2.61
C GLU A 14 -6.33 -1.73 -2.25
N ASP A 15 -7.64 -1.95 -2.33
CA ASP A 15 -8.65 -0.95 -1.94
C ASP A 15 -8.49 -0.48 -0.49
N VAL A 16 -8.28 -1.41 0.45
CA VAL A 16 -8.07 -1.08 1.88
C VAL A 16 -6.82 -0.23 2.06
N ILE A 17 -5.72 -0.59 1.39
CA ILE A 17 -4.45 0.11 1.52
C ILE A 17 -4.51 1.48 0.85
N LEU A 18 -5.07 1.56 -0.36
CA LEU A 18 -5.24 2.81 -1.09
C LEU A 18 -6.18 3.78 -0.35
N ALA A 19 -7.24 3.28 0.30
CA ALA A 19 -8.10 4.11 1.12
C ALA A 19 -7.33 4.74 2.30
N ARG A 20 -6.47 3.98 3.00
CA ARG A 20 -5.60 4.51 4.07
C ARG A 20 -4.53 5.44 3.52
N TRP A 21 -3.96 5.11 2.37
CA TRP A 21 -2.92 5.93 1.75
C TRP A 21 -3.44 7.30 1.31
N LYS A 22 -4.66 7.37 0.79
CA LYS A 22 -5.30 8.64 0.40
C LYS A 22 -5.50 9.62 1.56
N THR A 23 -5.44 9.17 2.81
CA THR A 23 -5.50 10.06 3.98
C THR A 23 -4.13 10.56 4.42
N VAL A 24 -3.04 10.08 3.81
CA VAL A 24 -1.70 10.57 4.09
C VAL A 24 -1.54 11.96 3.50
N ASP A 25 -1.16 12.90 4.35
CA ASP A 25 -0.87 14.27 3.97
C ASP A 25 0.49 14.67 4.55
N LEU A 26 1.41 15.10 3.67
CA LEU A 26 2.74 15.52 4.11
C LEU A 26 2.69 16.92 4.74
N PRO A 27 3.60 17.27 5.67
CA PRO A 27 3.72 18.62 6.17
C PRO A 27 3.86 19.65 5.05
N ILE A 28 3.33 20.86 5.26
CA ILE A 28 3.35 21.92 4.22
C ILE A 28 4.77 22.24 3.74
N SER A 29 5.78 22.15 4.61
CA SER A 29 7.18 22.33 4.27
C SER A 29 7.69 21.32 3.25
N ASP A 30 7.29 20.06 3.37
CA ASP A 30 7.70 19.00 2.43
C ASP A 30 6.92 19.08 1.13
N ARG A 31 5.62 19.41 1.22
CA ARG A 31 4.82 19.69 0.03
C ARG A 31 5.39 20.87 -0.79
N ALA A 32 5.77 21.96 -0.13
CA ALA A 32 6.36 23.14 -0.77
C ALA A 32 7.72 22.84 -1.43
N ARG A 33 8.44 21.82 -0.95
CA ARG A 33 9.68 21.32 -1.58
C ARG A 33 9.44 20.41 -2.78
N GLY A 34 8.19 20.20 -3.17
CA GLY A 34 7.82 19.37 -4.32
C GLY A 34 7.94 17.87 -4.06
N VAL A 35 7.92 17.41 -2.80
CA VAL A 35 7.98 15.98 -2.49
C VAL A 35 6.79 15.25 -3.12
N ALA A 36 7.07 14.40 -4.11
CA ALA A 36 6.11 13.57 -4.84
C ALA A 36 6.82 12.28 -5.30
N GLY A 37 6.06 11.22 -5.56
CA GLY A 37 6.67 10.00 -6.09
C GLY A 37 5.87 8.73 -5.86
N ARG A 38 6.54 7.60 -6.09
CA ARG A 38 6.00 6.26 -5.84
C ARG A 38 6.86 5.55 -4.80
N VAL A 39 6.21 4.86 -3.87
CA VAL A 39 6.84 3.97 -2.90
C VAL A 39 6.35 2.55 -3.17
N GLY A 40 7.27 1.60 -3.29
CA GLY A 40 6.95 0.17 -3.30
C GLY A 40 7.01 -0.39 -1.89
N VAL A 41 5.93 -1.05 -1.46
CA VAL A 41 5.86 -1.73 -0.16
C VAL A 41 5.52 -3.19 -0.39
N ARG A 42 6.26 -4.07 0.28
CA ARG A 42 6.00 -5.50 0.33
C ARG A 42 5.57 -5.91 1.73
N TYR A 43 4.58 -6.77 1.82
CA TYR A 43 4.06 -7.28 3.09
C TYR A 43 3.48 -8.68 2.92
N ARG A 44 3.36 -9.39 4.04
CA ARG A 44 2.81 -10.74 4.08
C ARG A 44 1.44 -10.73 4.73
N VAL A 45 0.49 -11.48 4.19
CA VAL A 45 -0.86 -11.65 4.78
C VAL A 45 -1.12 -13.11 5.10
N SER A 46 -1.46 -13.36 6.36
CA SER A 46 -1.87 -14.68 6.85
C SER A 46 -3.34 -14.96 6.57
N PRO A 47 -3.79 -16.23 6.53
CA PRO A 47 -5.18 -16.57 6.26
C PRO A 47 -6.20 -15.94 7.22
N ASP A 48 -5.78 -15.62 8.45
CA ASP A 48 -6.58 -14.93 9.48
C ASP A 48 -6.62 -13.39 9.32
N GLY A 49 -6.05 -12.87 8.23
CA GLY A 49 -6.00 -11.45 7.90
C GLY A 49 -4.93 -10.66 8.65
N ARG A 50 -4.02 -11.30 9.40
CA ARG A 50 -2.89 -10.58 10.02
C ARG A 50 -1.83 -10.24 8.99
N THR A 51 -1.34 -9.00 9.02
CA THR A 51 -0.19 -8.58 8.21
C THR A 51 1.11 -8.72 8.99
N SER A 52 2.20 -9.04 8.30
CA SER A 52 3.55 -9.13 8.88
C SER A 52 4.61 -8.88 7.80
N GLY A 53 5.88 -8.73 8.22
CA GLY A 53 7.00 -8.56 7.29
C GLY A 53 6.84 -7.35 6.36
N VAL A 54 6.37 -6.22 6.90
CA VAL A 54 6.17 -4.98 6.12
C VAL A 54 7.52 -4.31 5.88
N GLU A 55 7.90 -4.18 4.62
CA GLU A 55 9.19 -3.62 4.20
C GLU A 55 9.08 -2.84 2.88
N LEU A 56 10.06 -1.97 2.61
CA LEU A 56 10.13 -1.27 1.32
C LEU A 56 10.64 -2.24 0.25
N SER A 57 9.89 -2.36 -0.85
CA SER A 57 10.39 -3.00 -2.07
C SER A 57 10.99 -1.98 -3.05
N ALA A 58 10.59 -0.70 -2.94
CA ALA A 58 11.22 0.42 -3.66
C ALA A 58 11.04 1.73 -2.88
N SER A 59 12.14 2.45 -2.64
CA SER A 59 12.11 3.78 -2.01
C SER A 59 11.67 4.87 -2.98
N SER A 60 10.97 5.89 -2.48
CA SER A 60 10.66 7.12 -3.23
C SER A 60 11.84 8.11 -3.31
N GLY A 61 12.90 7.89 -2.53
CA GLY A 61 13.96 8.87 -2.31
C GLY A 61 13.66 9.87 -1.18
N TYR A 62 12.47 9.84 -0.58
CA TYR A 62 12.08 10.72 0.54
C TYR A 62 11.73 9.89 1.79
N ALA A 63 12.59 9.94 2.81
CA ALA A 63 12.48 9.09 4.00
C ALA A 63 11.14 9.23 4.76
N LEU A 64 10.58 10.45 4.83
CA LEU A 64 9.27 10.67 5.45
C LEU A 64 8.14 10.00 4.65
N LEU A 65 8.18 10.11 3.32
CA LEU A 65 7.19 9.50 2.44
C LEU A 65 7.24 7.97 2.51
N ASP A 66 8.45 7.42 2.52
CA ASP A 66 8.68 5.98 2.70
C ASP A 66 8.15 5.48 4.05
N THR A 67 8.40 6.23 5.13
CA THR A 67 7.89 5.90 6.47
C THR A 67 6.37 5.90 6.52
N LEU A 68 5.73 6.89 5.88
CA LEU A 68 4.27 6.98 5.81
C LEU A 68 3.68 5.84 4.98
N ALA A 69 4.35 5.45 3.88
CA ALA A 69 3.93 4.33 3.05
C ALA A 69 3.95 3.01 3.81
N LEU A 70 5.00 2.74 4.61
CA LEU A 70 5.04 1.57 5.49
C LEU A 70 3.88 1.57 6.51
N ARG A 71 3.55 2.73 7.09
CA ARG A 71 2.43 2.89 8.05
C ARG A 71 1.05 2.77 7.40
N ALA A 72 0.95 2.92 6.08
CA ALA A 72 -0.30 2.77 5.36
C ALA A 72 -0.78 1.31 5.37
N ILE A 73 0.14 0.34 5.46
CA ILE A 73 -0.18 -1.08 5.61
C ILE A 73 -0.80 -1.32 7.00
N PRO A 74 -2.08 -1.72 7.09
CA PRO A 74 -2.71 -1.97 8.39
C PRO A 74 -2.20 -3.29 8.98
N GLU A 75 -2.18 -3.40 10.31
CA GLU A 75 -1.86 -4.65 11.03
C GLU A 75 -2.84 -5.79 10.72
N ARG A 76 -4.07 -5.43 10.33
CA ARG A 76 -5.10 -6.38 9.91
C ARG A 76 -5.81 -5.94 8.65
N VAL A 77 -6.07 -6.92 7.80
CA VAL A 77 -6.90 -6.84 6.60
C VAL A 77 -8.02 -7.88 6.71
N PRO A 78 -9.02 -7.86 5.80
CA PRO A 78 -10.00 -8.93 5.75
C PRO A 78 -9.31 -10.31 5.67
N PRO A 79 -9.80 -11.34 6.37
CA PRO A 79 -9.24 -12.68 6.28
C PRO A 79 -9.45 -13.27 4.88
N PHE A 80 -8.75 -14.36 4.57
CA PHE A 80 -8.88 -15.05 3.30
C PHE A 80 -10.33 -15.55 3.12
N PRO A 81 -11.00 -15.23 1.99
CA PRO A 81 -12.24 -15.87 1.59
C PRO A 81 -12.19 -17.40 1.68
N ALA A 82 -13.26 -18.02 2.17
CA ALA A 82 -13.35 -19.48 2.28
C ALA A 82 -13.15 -20.20 0.93
N GLU A 83 -13.55 -19.58 -0.18
CA GLU A 83 -13.37 -20.08 -1.55
C GLU A 83 -11.90 -20.31 -1.93
N MET A 84 -10.96 -19.62 -1.28
CA MET A 84 -9.53 -19.83 -1.48
C MET A 84 -9.02 -21.11 -0.80
N GLY A 85 -9.80 -21.70 0.12
CA GLY A 85 -9.41 -22.89 0.86
C GLY A 85 -8.24 -22.64 1.81
N ARG A 86 -7.52 -23.71 2.16
CA ARG A 86 -6.34 -23.64 3.04
C ARG A 86 -5.10 -23.22 2.25
N MET A 87 -4.99 -21.92 1.97
CA MET A 87 -3.78 -21.35 1.38
C MET A 87 -2.74 -21.02 2.46
N ALA A 88 -1.46 -21.10 2.09
CA ALA A 88 -0.38 -20.55 2.90
C ALA A 88 -0.46 -19.00 2.90
N PRO A 89 0.14 -18.32 3.89
CA PRO A 89 0.26 -16.86 3.87
C PRO A 89 0.95 -16.37 2.59
N LEU A 90 0.47 -15.26 2.05
CA LEU A 90 0.89 -14.74 0.75
C LEU A 90 1.72 -13.47 0.91
N TRP A 91 2.74 -13.31 0.07
CA TRP A 91 3.43 -12.04 -0.11
C TRP A 91 2.68 -11.19 -1.12
N HIS A 92 2.51 -9.91 -0.81
CA HIS A 92 1.89 -8.93 -1.66
C HIS A 92 2.79 -7.69 -1.78
N ASP A 93 2.87 -7.18 -3.00
CA ASP A 93 3.57 -5.96 -3.33
C ASP A 93 2.53 -4.93 -3.76
N VAL A 94 2.63 -3.72 -3.21
CA VAL A 94 1.76 -2.59 -3.56
C VAL A 94 2.62 -1.37 -3.89
N SER A 95 2.23 -0.63 -4.92
CA SER A 95 2.89 0.62 -5.29
C SER A 95 1.98 1.80 -4.92
N LEU A 96 2.45 2.63 -3.99
CA LEU A 96 1.72 3.78 -3.46
C LEU A 96 2.25 5.05 -4.09
N ARG A 97 1.40 5.76 -4.83
CA ARG A 97 1.73 7.05 -5.45
C ARG A 97 1.27 8.19 -4.56
N TYR A 98 2.16 9.11 -4.22
CA TYR A 98 1.81 10.37 -3.59
C TYR A 98 1.85 11.49 -4.62
N ASP A 99 0.68 12.10 -4.82
CA ASP A 99 0.51 13.26 -5.68
C ASP A 99 0.59 14.52 -4.83
N ASN A 100 1.58 15.36 -5.11
CA ASN A 100 1.75 16.62 -4.42
C ASN A 100 0.95 17.72 -5.14
N PRO A 101 -0.03 18.37 -4.48
CA PRO A 101 -0.84 19.40 -5.12
C PRO A 101 -0.06 20.64 -5.54
N TYR A 102 1.14 20.87 -4.99
CA TYR A 102 2.01 21.99 -5.36
C TYR A 102 2.93 21.68 -6.54
N VAL A 103 3.05 20.41 -6.92
CA VAL A 103 3.77 20.00 -8.14
C VAL A 103 2.72 19.90 -9.24
N ALA A 104 2.57 20.96 -10.02
CA ALA A 104 1.74 20.90 -11.21
C ALA A 104 2.23 19.72 -12.08
N THR A 105 1.36 18.74 -12.31
CA THR A 105 1.61 17.74 -13.35
C THR A 105 1.60 18.53 -14.66
N GLY A 106 2.76 18.63 -15.31
CA GLY A 106 2.94 19.45 -16.51
C GLY A 106 1.81 19.21 -17.53
N LEU A 107 1.30 20.31 -18.08
CA LEU A 107 0.52 20.37 -19.32
C LEU A 107 1.28 19.72 -20.48
#